data_AF-A0A1V5R8Y1-F1
#
_entry.id   AF-A0A1V5R8Y1-F1
#
_cell.length_a   1.000
_cell.length_b   1.000
_cell.length_c   1.000
_cell.angle_alpha   90.00
_cell.angle_beta   90.00
_cell.angle_gamma   90.00
#
_symmetry.space_group_name_H-M   'P 1'
#
loop_
_entity.id
_entity.type
_entity.pdbx_description
1 polymer ?
#
loop_
_entity_poly.entity_id
_entity_poly.type
_entity_poly.pdbx_seq_one_letter_code
_entity_poly.pdbx_strand_id
1 'polypeptide(L)'
;MADKDVLYHEVLEALQAGGCALCRLAYRASDSYLNALLHEGVTDVKLREELRAARGVCHRHATQLTAKRGAVLGTAIVYRDVINTLTKILDAEQEPAPGLLGVLGRRSAQARGQAAARRVIGWQATAWRKLRGELDELIRKHDHRFRAERITDAESDAWLRAVAAVVGRIEPPAD
;
A
#
# COMPACT_ATOMS: atom_id res chain seq x y z
N MET A 1 34.02 13.55 30.60
CA MET A 1 33.11 12.38 30.44
C MET A 1 32.43 12.59 29.10
N ALA A 2 32.61 11.69 28.13
CA ALA A 2 31.90 11.80 26.85
C ALA A 2 30.40 11.75 27.15
N ASP A 3 29.67 12.76 26.69
CA ASP A 3 28.22 12.86 26.86
C ASP A 3 27.58 11.67 26.16
N LYS A 4 26.88 10.82 26.92
CA LYS A 4 26.26 9.60 26.41
C LYS A 4 24.88 10.01 25.88
N ASP A 5 24.81 10.18 24.57
CA ASP A 5 23.57 10.55 23.89
C ASP A 5 22.58 9.36 23.79
N VAL A 6 21.37 9.63 23.29
CA VAL A 6 20.30 8.62 23.15
C VAL A 6 20.77 7.41 22.33
N LEU A 7 21.54 7.66 21.26
CA LEU A 7 22.04 6.61 20.39
C LEU A 7 23.00 5.65 21.12
N TYR A 8 23.87 6.18 21.99
CA TYR A 8 24.73 5.35 22.84
C TYR A 8 23.91 4.37 23.69
N HIS A 9 22.83 4.85 24.32
CA HIS A 9 21.99 4.03 25.18
C HIS A 9 21.17 3.00 24.37
N GLU A 10 20.61 3.38 23.22
CA GLU A 10 19.89 2.45 22.33
C GLU A 10 20.77 1.29 21.84
N VAL A 11 22.01 1.58 21.47
CA VAL A 11 22.98 0.56 21.03
C VAL A 11 23.38 -0.35 22.19
N LEU A 12 23.64 0.22 23.38
CA LEU A 12 24.00 -0.54 24.56
C LEU A 12 22.88 -1.52 24.96
N GLU A 13 21.63 -1.05 25.00
CA GLU A 13 20.47 -1.90 25.26
C GLU A 13 20.30 -3.00 24.21
N ALA A 14 20.52 -2.67 22.93
CA ALA A 14 20.41 -3.65 21.85
C ALA A 14 21.46 -4.78 21.96
N LEU A 15 22.68 -4.45 22.40
CA LEU A 15 23.75 -5.42 22.66
C LEU A 15 23.43 -6.29 23.90
N GLN A 16 22.84 -5.71 24.94
CA GLN A 16 22.49 -6.43 26.17
C GLN A 16 21.29 -7.38 26.01
N ALA A 17 20.37 -7.08 25.10
CA ALA A 17 19.15 -7.86 24.87
C ALA A 17 19.37 -9.22 24.16
N GLY A 18 20.60 -9.57 23.79
CA GLY A 18 20.94 -10.80 23.09
C GLY A 18 20.49 -10.84 21.61
N GLY A 19 21.05 -11.78 20.84
CA GLY A 19 20.88 -11.84 19.39
C GLY A 19 21.70 -10.78 18.63
N CYS A 20 21.35 -10.51 17.37
CA CYS A 20 22.06 -9.50 16.56
C CYS A 20 21.52 -8.09 16.83
N ALA A 21 22.34 -7.23 17.42
CA ALA A 21 21.99 -5.84 17.73
C ALA A 21 21.64 -5.02 16.48
N LEU A 22 22.34 -5.22 15.36
CA LEU A 22 22.05 -4.51 14.10
C LEU A 22 20.67 -4.86 13.56
N CYS A 23 20.31 -6.15 13.54
CA CYS A 23 18.99 -6.59 13.10
C CYS A 23 17.88 -6.02 14.00
N ARG A 24 18.12 -5.99 15.32
CA ARG A 24 17.17 -5.42 16.30
C ARG A 24 16.96 -3.92 16.08
N LEU A 25 18.05 -3.16 15.93
CA LEU A 25 17.99 -1.72 15.69
C LEU A 25 17.33 -1.40 14.35
N ALA A 26 17.68 -2.13 13.28
CA ALA A 26 17.04 -1.98 11.97
C ALA A 26 15.53 -2.27 12.02
N TYR A 27 15.13 -3.32 12.76
CA TYR A 27 13.71 -3.63 12.97
C TYR A 27 13.01 -2.51 13.74
N ARG A 28 13.58 -2.05 14.86
CA ARG A 28 13.01 -0.95 15.68
C ARG A 28 12.89 0.35 14.89
N ALA A 29 13.91 0.71 14.11
CA ALA A 29 13.88 1.89 13.26
C ALA A 29 12.76 1.80 12.21
N SER A 30 12.62 0.63 11.57
CA SER A 30 11.53 0.38 10.61
C SER A 30 10.16 0.43 11.30
N ASP A 31 10.04 -0.19 12.47
CA ASP A 31 8.80 -0.22 13.25
C ASP A 31 8.36 1.19 13.67
N SER A 32 9.30 1.99 14.17
CA SER A 32 9.05 3.38 14.59
C SER A 32 8.66 4.25 13.40
N TYR A 33 9.37 4.14 12.27
CA TYR A 33 9.03 4.84 11.03
C TYR A 33 7.61 4.48 10.54
N LEU A 34 7.27 3.20 10.52
CA LEU A 34 5.93 2.75 10.09
C LEU A 34 4.84 3.21 11.07
N ASN A 35 5.12 3.33 12.37
CA ASN A 35 4.19 3.93 13.33
C ASN A 35 3.96 5.42 13.03
N ALA A 36 5.04 6.18 12.83
CA ALA A 36 4.96 7.60 12.49
C ALA A 36 4.20 7.82 11.17
N LEU A 37 4.46 6.97 10.16
CA LEU A 37 3.71 6.96 8.91
C LEU A 37 2.20 6.83 9.12
N LEU A 38 1.75 5.89 9.96
CA LEU A 38 0.33 5.63 10.19
C LEU A 38 -0.39 6.75 10.94
N HIS A 39 0.30 7.44 11.85
CA HIS A 39 -0.32 8.45 12.73
C HIS A 39 -0.25 9.86 12.16
N GLU A 40 0.88 10.22 11.54
CA GLU A 40 1.17 11.59 11.10
C GLU A 40 1.45 11.64 9.58
N GLY A 41 2.07 10.60 9.03
CA GLY A 41 2.52 10.60 7.65
C GLY A 41 1.42 10.47 6.60
N VAL A 42 0.20 10.06 6.97
CA VAL A 42 -0.89 9.89 6.00
C VAL A 42 -1.47 11.19 5.48
N THR A 43 -1.28 12.30 6.21
CA THR A 43 -1.70 13.65 5.82
C THR A 43 -0.60 14.45 5.13
N ASP A 44 0.66 14.00 5.25
CA ASP A 44 1.80 14.67 4.62
C ASP A 44 1.80 14.48 3.09
N VAL A 45 1.77 15.59 2.36
CA VAL A 45 1.64 15.57 0.88
C VAL A 45 2.87 14.94 0.23
N LYS A 46 4.07 15.29 0.69
CA LYS A 46 5.32 14.85 0.07
C LYS A 46 5.54 13.35 0.26
N LEU A 47 5.35 12.86 1.48
CA LEU A 47 5.43 11.45 1.82
C LEU A 47 4.40 10.63 1.05
N ARG A 48 3.18 11.17 0.86
CA ARG A 48 2.15 10.52 0.04
C ARG A 48 2.55 10.42 -1.43
N GLU A 49 3.23 11.42 -1.99
CA GLU A 49 3.77 11.36 -3.34
C GLU A 49 4.88 10.31 -3.47
N GLU A 50 5.81 10.26 -2.51
CA GLU A 50 6.89 9.27 -2.47
C GLU A 50 6.34 7.83 -2.38
N LEU A 51 5.35 7.61 -1.50
CA LEU A 51 4.67 6.32 -1.37
C LEU A 51 3.92 5.93 -2.65
N ARG A 52 3.25 6.87 -3.31
CA ARG A 52 2.55 6.61 -4.57
C ARG A 52 3.54 6.21 -5.67
N ALA A 53 4.67 6.90 -5.77
CA ALA A 53 5.74 6.57 -6.71
C ALA A 53 6.35 5.18 -6.44
N ALA A 54 6.57 4.85 -5.16
CA ALA A 54 7.07 3.56 -4.72
C ALA A 54 6.03 2.42 -4.77
N ARG A 55 4.75 2.75 -4.99
CA ARG A 55 3.59 1.83 -4.92
C ARG A 55 3.38 1.25 -3.52
N GLY A 56 3.63 2.05 -2.48
CA GLY A 56 3.50 1.66 -1.09
C GLY A 56 4.81 1.13 -0.49
N VAL A 57 4.70 0.40 0.61
CA VAL A 57 5.85 -0.23 1.28
C VAL A 57 6.19 -1.56 0.63
N CYS A 58 7.43 -2.03 0.76
CA CYS A 58 7.80 -3.34 0.25
C CYS A 58 7.10 -4.48 1.01
N HIS A 59 7.08 -5.68 0.43
CA HIS A 59 6.47 -6.87 1.02
C HIS A 59 6.89 -7.11 2.49
N ARG A 60 8.19 -7.01 2.80
CA ARG A 60 8.71 -7.17 4.17
C ARG A 60 8.10 -6.17 5.15
N HIS A 61 8.01 -4.91 4.75
CA HIS A 61 7.47 -3.85 5.62
C HIS A 61 5.95 -3.82 5.61
N ALA A 62 5.30 -4.41 4.62
CA ALA A 62 3.85 -4.58 4.62
C ALA A 62 3.40 -5.48 5.77
N THR A 63 4.06 -6.62 6.01
CA THR A 63 3.77 -7.49 7.16
C THR A 63 3.91 -6.73 8.49
N GLN A 64 4.98 -5.93 8.65
CA GLN A 64 5.17 -5.12 9.85
C GLN A 64 4.10 -4.02 9.98
N LEU A 65 3.76 -3.36 8.88
CA LEU A 65 2.75 -2.30 8.85
C LEU A 65 1.38 -2.84 9.26
N THR A 66 0.97 -4.00 8.73
CA THR A 66 -0.36 -4.56 8.98
C THR A 66 -0.50 -5.23 10.34
N ALA A 67 0.61 -5.63 10.97
CA ALA A 67 0.62 -6.16 12.33
C ALA A 67 0.37 -5.09 13.42
N LYS A 68 0.41 -3.80 13.06
CA LYS A 68 0.30 -2.72 14.04
C LYS A 68 -1.13 -2.49 14.50
N ARG A 69 -1.27 -2.18 15.79
CA ARG A 69 -2.54 -1.68 16.34
C ARG A 69 -2.90 -0.35 15.69
N GLY A 70 -4.16 -0.21 15.28
CA GLY A 70 -4.63 1.00 14.60
C GLY A 70 -4.17 1.16 13.14
N ALA A 71 -3.54 0.14 12.55
CA ALA A 71 -3.06 0.20 11.17
C ALA A 71 -4.17 0.39 10.13
N VAL A 72 -5.41 0.03 10.46
CA VAL A 72 -6.56 -0.02 9.54
C VAL A 72 -6.71 1.27 8.74
N LEU A 73 -6.97 2.39 9.40
CA LEU A 73 -7.29 3.65 8.72
C LEU A 73 -6.09 4.21 7.95
N GLY A 74 -4.92 4.27 8.58
CA GLY A 74 -3.73 4.83 7.94
C GLY A 74 -3.31 4.01 6.71
N THR A 75 -3.34 2.68 6.81
CA THR A 75 -3.05 1.78 5.70
C THR A 75 -4.11 1.90 4.60
N ALA A 76 -5.38 1.97 4.96
CA ALA A 76 -6.47 2.17 3.99
C ALA A 76 -6.26 3.45 3.17
N ILE A 77 -5.93 4.57 3.83
CA ILE A 77 -5.68 5.85 3.17
C ILE A 77 -4.52 5.75 2.16
N VAL A 78 -3.38 5.19 2.59
CA VAL A 78 -2.19 5.03 1.74
C VAL A 78 -2.49 4.13 0.54
N TYR A 79 -3.02 2.94 0.77
CA TYR A 79 -3.24 1.97 -0.30
C TYR A 79 -4.44 2.31 -1.19
N ARG A 80 -5.43 3.07 -0.70
CA ARG A 80 -6.47 3.66 -1.55
C ARG A 80 -5.87 4.60 -2.59
N ASP A 81 -4.90 5.42 -2.20
CA ASP A 81 -4.19 6.32 -3.12
C ASP A 81 -3.33 5.58 -4.14
N VAL A 82 -2.59 4.56 -3.68
CA VAL A 82 -1.79 3.69 -4.54
C VAL A 82 -2.70 2.97 -5.56
N ILE A 83 -3.75 2.28 -5.10
CA ILE A 83 -4.69 1.56 -5.98
C ILE A 83 -5.35 2.52 -6.97
N ASN A 84 -5.76 3.72 -6.53
CA ASN A 84 -6.34 4.70 -7.42
C ASN A 84 -5.37 5.12 -8.53
N THR A 85 -4.11 5.31 -8.20
CA THR A 85 -3.06 5.67 -9.16
C THR A 85 -2.80 4.53 -10.13
N LEU A 86 -2.64 3.31 -9.63
CA LEU A 86 -2.40 2.14 -10.49
C LEU A 86 -3.61 1.85 -11.39
N THR A 87 -4.84 2.04 -10.89
CA THR A 87 -6.07 1.92 -11.69
C THR A 87 -6.07 2.92 -12.86
N LYS A 88 -5.70 4.19 -12.61
CA LYS A 88 -5.59 5.20 -13.68
C LYS A 88 -4.56 4.82 -14.74
N ILE A 89 -3.44 4.22 -14.35
CA ILE A 89 -2.42 3.71 -15.28
C ILE A 89 -3.01 2.59 -16.14
N LEU A 90 -3.73 1.64 -15.52
CA LEU A 90 -4.37 0.54 -16.25
C LEU A 90 -5.48 1.01 -17.20
N ASP A 91 -6.20 2.07 -16.84
CA ASP A 91 -7.24 2.65 -17.69
C ASP A 91 -6.61 3.37 -18.90
N ALA A 92 -5.50 4.09 -18.72
CA ALA A 92 -4.77 4.74 -19.81
C ALA A 92 -4.24 3.73 -20.86
N GLU A 93 -3.79 2.55 -20.42
CA GLU A 93 -3.34 1.46 -21.31
C GLU A 93 -4.48 0.83 -22.15
N GLN A 94 -5.74 1.02 -21.72
CA GLN A 94 -6.91 0.54 -22.47
C GLN A 94 -7.31 1.48 -23.61
N GLU A 95 -6.94 2.77 -23.54
CA GLU A 95 -7.29 3.74 -24.55
C GLU A 95 -6.58 3.41 -25.89
N PRO A 96 -7.32 3.35 -27.01
CA PRO A 96 -6.69 3.13 -28.32
C PRO A 96 -5.83 4.34 -28.67
N ALA A 97 -4.56 4.10 -29.01
CA ALA A 97 -3.62 5.15 -29.41
C ALA A 97 -4.25 6.11 -30.45
N PRO A 98 -4.27 7.43 -30.21
CA PRO A 98 -4.83 8.40 -31.13
C PRO A 98 -3.92 8.52 -32.37
N GLY A 99 -4.44 8.22 -33.56
CA GLY A 99 -3.80 8.59 -34.83
C GLY A 99 -3.74 7.53 -35.93
N LEU A 100 -3.68 8.03 -37.18
CA LEU A 100 -3.64 7.26 -38.43
C LEU A 100 -2.45 6.27 -38.51
N LEU A 101 -1.35 6.56 -37.81
CA LEU A 101 -0.12 5.74 -37.77
C LEU A 101 -0.24 4.49 -36.88
N GLY A 102 -1.22 4.41 -35.97
CA GLY A 102 -1.44 3.24 -35.13
C GLY A 102 -2.08 2.05 -35.88
N VAL A 103 -2.66 2.29 -37.05
CA VAL A 103 -3.36 1.27 -37.85
C VAL A 103 -2.39 0.49 -38.74
N LEU A 104 -1.33 1.14 -39.23
CA LEU A 104 -0.36 0.55 -40.17
C LEU A 104 0.70 -0.34 -39.49
N GLY A 105 0.91 -0.23 -38.17
CA GLY A 105 1.95 -0.96 -37.44
C GLY A 105 1.53 -2.29 -36.80
N ARG A 106 0.25 -2.69 -36.83
CA ARG A 106 -0.26 -3.83 -36.05
C ARG A 106 -0.44 -5.09 -36.90
N ARG A 107 0.65 -5.86 -37.06
CA ARG A 107 0.62 -7.23 -37.60
C ARG A 107 -0.30 -8.13 -36.77
N SER A 108 -1.14 -8.90 -37.44
CA SER A 108 -2.36 -9.58 -36.97
C SER A 108 -2.18 -10.66 -35.87
N ALA A 109 -0.98 -11.19 -35.65
CA ALA A 109 -0.69 -12.06 -34.50
C ALA A 109 -0.57 -11.27 -33.17
N GLN A 110 -0.04 -10.04 -33.25
CA GLN A 110 0.06 -9.11 -32.12
C GLN A 110 -1.33 -8.63 -31.68
N ALA A 111 -2.28 -8.51 -32.61
CA ALA A 111 -3.63 -8.06 -32.33
C ALA A 111 -4.42 -9.00 -31.41
N ARG A 112 -4.26 -10.33 -31.53
CA ARG A 112 -4.89 -11.31 -30.61
C ARG A 112 -4.28 -11.28 -29.22
N GLY A 113 -2.95 -11.19 -29.13
CA GLY A 113 -2.23 -11.02 -27.86
C GLY A 113 -2.60 -9.71 -27.16
N GLN A 114 -2.72 -8.61 -27.92
CA GLN A 114 -3.17 -7.31 -27.43
C GLN A 114 -4.62 -7.33 -26.96
N ALA A 115 -5.52 -8.02 -27.66
CA ALA A 115 -6.91 -8.16 -27.25
C ALA A 115 -7.05 -8.97 -25.94
N ALA A 116 -6.30 -10.07 -25.80
CA ALA A 116 -6.29 -10.85 -24.57
C ALA A 116 -5.71 -10.05 -23.39
N ALA A 117 -4.58 -9.35 -23.60
CA ALA A 117 -3.98 -8.48 -22.59
C ALA A 117 -4.93 -7.36 -22.13
N ARG A 118 -5.62 -6.70 -23.08
CA ARG A 118 -6.63 -5.67 -22.77
C ARG A 118 -7.78 -6.20 -21.91
N ARG A 119 -8.23 -7.44 -22.15
CA ARG A 119 -9.26 -8.07 -21.30
C ARG A 119 -8.76 -8.27 -19.87
N VAL A 120 -7.54 -8.78 -19.69
CA VAL A 120 -6.95 -8.98 -18.35
C VAL A 120 -6.79 -7.64 -17.64
N ILE A 121 -6.28 -6.62 -18.35
CA ILE A 121 -6.15 -5.25 -17.81
C ILE A 121 -7.51 -4.68 -17.41
N GLY A 122 -8.55 -4.83 -18.24
CA GLY A 122 -9.89 -4.36 -17.94
C GLY A 122 -10.54 -5.07 -16.74
N TRP A 123 -10.32 -6.39 -16.60
CA TRP A 123 -10.74 -7.15 -15.42
C TRP A 123 -10.00 -6.69 -14.16
N GLN A 124 -8.68 -6.49 -14.26
CA GLN A 124 -7.88 -5.98 -13.15
C GLN A 124 -8.34 -4.59 -12.69
N ALA A 125 -8.54 -3.66 -13.64
CA ALA A 125 -9.05 -2.32 -13.35
C ALA A 125 -10.44 -2.37 -12.72
N THR A 126 -11.31 -3.29 -13.14
CA THR A 126 -12.64 -3.48 -12.53
C THR A 126 -12.54 -3.98 -11.09
N ALA A 127 -11.70 -4.98 -10.83
CA ALA A 127 -11.47 -5.50 -9.48
C ALA A 127 -10.90 -4.42 -8.55
N TRP A 128 -9.94 -3.63 -9.03
CA TRP A 128 -9.35 -2.54 -8.26
C TRP A 128 -10.29 -1.35 -8.05
N ARG A 129 -11.18 -1.03 -9.01
CA ARG A 129 -12.24 -0.04 -8.79
C ARG A 129 -13.20 -0.46 -7.68
N LYS A 130 -13.58 -1.75 -7.65
CA LYS A 130 -14.42 -2.29 -6.55
C LYS A 130 -13.71 -2.17 -5.21
N LEU A 131 -12.46 -2.64 -5.13
CA LEU A 131 -11.65 -2.58 -3.92
C LEU A 131 -11.42 -1.13 -3.43
N ARG A 132 -11.21 -0.19 -4.36
CA ARG A 132 -11.13 1.24 -4.04
C ARG A 132 -12.43 1.75 -3.42
N GLY A 133 -13.59 1.32 -3.91
CA GLY A 133 -14.89 1.67 -3.32
C GLY A 133 -15.07 1.15 -1.90
N GLU A 134 -14.64 -0.09 -1.63
CA GLU A 134 -14.65 -0.67 -0.27
C GLU A 134 -13.72 0.11 0.68
N LEU A 135 -12.55 0.55 0.19
CA LEU A 135 -11.65 1.43 0.95
C LEU A 135 -12.24 2.81 1.18
N ASP A 136 -12.92 3.39 0.18
CA ASP A 136 -13.60 4.69 0.31
C ASP A 136 -14.68 4.63 1.40
N GLU A 137 -15.49 3.56 1.43
CA GLU A 137 -16.48 3.34 2.49
C GLU A 137 -15.84 3.10 3.86
N LEU A 138 -14.75 2.31 3.91
CA LEU A 138 -14.00 2.09 5.15
C LEU A 138 -13.46 3.41 5.73
N ILE A 139 -12.84 4.25 4.89
CA ILE A 139 -12.30 5.55 5.28
C ILE A 139 -13.43 6.50 5.70
N ARG A 140 -14.54 6.54 4.94
CA ARG A 140 -15.70 7.37 5.25
C ARG A 140 -16.31 7.00 6.60
N LYS A 141 -16.54 5.71 6.88
CA LYS A 141 -17.16 5.23 8.12
C LYS A 141 -16.25 5.32 9.35
N HIS A 142 -14.94 5.48 9.17
CA HIS A 142 -14.00 5.79 10.25
C HIS A 142 -14.09 7.24 10.73
N ASP A 143 -14.67 8.15 9.94
CA ASP A 143 -14.95 9.50 10.39
C ASP A 143 -16.01 9.48 11.51
N HIS A 144 -15.74 10.20 12.60
CA HIS A 144 -16.61 10.29 13.76
C HIS A 144 -18.08 10.60 13.42
N ARG A 145 -18.34 11.33 12.32
CA ARG A 145 -19.68 11.67 11.84
C ARG A 145 -20.52 10.47 11.41
N PHE A 146 -19.88 9.38 11.00
CA PHE A 146 -20.54 8.18 10.47
C PHE A 146 -20.37 6.96 11.40
N ARG A 147 -19.92 7.15 12.65
CA ARG A 147 -19.66 6.06 13.62
C ARG A 147 -20.85 5.14 13.90
N ALA A 148 -22.07 5.59 13.67
CA ALA A 148 -23.28 4.78 13.85
C ALA A 148 -23.50 3.77 12.71
N GLU A 149 -22.88 4.00 11.55
CA GLU A 149 -22.96 3.07 10.42
C GLU A 149 -22.07 1.85 10.67
N ARG A 150 -22.55 0.67 10.30
CA ARG A 150 -21.78 -0.57 10.44
C ARG A 150 -20.80 -0.71 9.28
N ILE A 151 -19.55 -1.02 9.61
CA ILE A 151 -18.55 -1.49 8.65
C ILE A 151 -18.91 -2.92 8.27
N THR A 152 -19.04 -3.20 6.97
CA THR A 152 -19.31 -4.56 6.48
C THR A 152 -18.06 -5.43 6.53
N ASP A 153 -18.21 -6.76 6.46
CA ASP A 153 -17.05 -7.66 6.44
C ASP A 153 -16.09 -7.36 5.28
N ALA A 154 -16.64 -7.04 4.11
CA ALA A 154 -15.87 -6.64 2.94
C ALA A 154 -15.14 -5.29 3.15
N GLU A 155 -15.74 -4.33 3.85
CA GLU A 155 -15.05 -3.07 4.15
C GLU A 155 -13.94 -3.30 5.20
N SER A 156 -14.21 -4.13 6.21
CA SER A 156 -13.34 -4.39 7.36
C SER A 156 -11.97 -4.96 6.95
N ASP A 157 -11.94 -5.84 5.93
CA ASP A 157 -10.71 -6.47 5.44
C ASP A 157 -10.13 -5.80 4.17
N ALA A 158 -10.78 -4.75 3.65
CA ALA A 158 -10.40 -4.12 2.38
C ALA A 158 -8.96 -3.61 2.39
N TRP A 159 -8.49 -3.07 3.51
CA TRP A 159 -7.13 -2.57 3.67
C TRP A 159 -6.07 -3.69 3.57
N LEU A 160 -6.35 -4.89 4.09
CA LEU A 160 -5.47 -6.06 3.94
C LEU A 160 -5.45 -6.55 2.50
N ARG A 161 -6.61 -6.63 1.85
CA ARG A 161 -6.71 -7.01 0.43
C ARG A 161 -6.02 -5.99 -0.48
N ALA A 162 -6.06 -4.71 -0.12
CA ALA A 162 -5.37 -3.64 -0.83
C ALA A 162 -3.85 -3.77 -0.76
N VAL A 163 -3.32 -4.04 0.43
CA VAL A 163 -1.90 -4.36 0.61
C VAL A 163 -1.54 -5.58 -0.23
N ALA A 164 -2.28 -6.68 -0.06
CA ALA A 164 -2.00 -7.94 -0.75
C ALA A 164 -2.07 -7.83 -2.28
N ALA A 165 -2.96 -6.97 -2.81
CA ALA A 165 -3.09 -6.73 -4.24
C ALA A 165 -1.87 -6.04 -4.87
N VAL A 166 -1.09 -5.29 -4.07
CA VAL A 166 0.06 -4.52 -4.55
C VAL A 166 1.38 -5.22 -4.23
N VAL A 167 1.54 -5.77 -3.02
CA VAL A 167 2.80 -6.34 -2.55
C VAL A 167 2.82 -7.87 -2.49
N GLY A 168 1.73 -8.52 -2.90
CA GLY A 168 1.52 -9.96 -2.77
C GLY A 168 0.93 -10.35 -1.42
N ARG A 169 0.49 -11.61 -1.30
CA ARG A 169 -0.17 -12.13 -0.09
C ARG A 169 0.75 -11.97 1.12
N ILE A 170 0.29 -11.19 2.08
CA ILE A 170 0.87 -11.09 3.40
C ILE A 170 0.18 -12.11 4.30
N GLU A 171 0.95 -12.87 5.05
CA GLU A 171 0.39 -13.67 6.15
C GLU A 171 -0.13 -12.69 7.21
N PRO A 172 -1.37 -12.88 7.72
CA PRO A 172 -1.84 -12.08 8.83
C PRO A 172 -0.90 -12.28 10.03
N PRO A 173 -0.72 -11.25 10.89
CA PRO A 173 0.00 -11.44 12.14
C PRO A 173 -0.63 -12.62 12.90
N ALA A 174 0.20 -13.54 13.40
CA ALA A 174 -0.28 -14.58 14.31
C ALA A 174 -0.85 -13.89 15.56
N ASP A 175 -2.06 -14.31 15.95
CA ASP A 175 -2.81 -13.77 17.10
C ASP A 175 -2.02 -13.79 18.42
#